data_AF-A0A809Q517-F1
#
_entry.id   AF-A0A809Q517-F1
#
_cell.length_a   1.000
_cell.length_b   1.000
_cell.length_c   1.000
_cell.angle_alpha   90.00
_cell.angle_beta   90.00
_cell.angle_gamma   90.00
#
_symmetry.space_group_name_H-M   'P 1'
#
loop_
_entity.id
_entity.type
_entity.pdbx_description
1 polymer ?
#
loop_
_entity_poly.entity_id
_entity_poly.type
_entity_poly.pdbx_seq_one_letter_code
_entity_poly.pdbx_strand_id
1 'polypeptide(L)'
;MKTSLSKVLIAALLSNTPIASANSQDEQALMAKVQGFYGWVLKNGKQVSALQPQIKDIAGSKKFQLDTKNLKTFSGKFMASGYFAPDFPAALERYYGKYQQQFKAYTDAEFAQMAKDGRGPLMETEDMDIFFCAQEYEYKSSFIKKIKAKAIKLEGDKASVTVVSPYQWEAEFKFVKVDQRWLIAGYCVFQ
;
A
#
# COMPACT_ATOMS: atom_id res chain seq x y z
N MET A 1 -31.81 -16.86 70.19
CA MET A 1 -31.74 -16.20 68.86
C MET A 1 -30.40 -16.52 68.23
N LYS A 2 -30.39 -16.82 66.93
CA LYS A 2 -29.29 -17.44 66.18
C LYS A 2 -28.13 -16.46 65.90
N THR A 3 -26.94 -17.04 65.90
CA THR A 3 -25.60 -16.63 65.46
C THR A 3 -25.52 -15.81 64.16
N SER A 4 -24.49 -14.97 64.01
CA SER A 4 -23.56 -15.05 62.87
C SER A 4 -22.31 -14.17 63.02
N LEU A 5 -21.13 -14.78 62.87
CA LEU A 5 -19.84 -14.10 62.65
C LEU A 5 -19.75 -13.64 61.18
N SER A 6 -19.51 -12.36 60.96
CA SER A 6 -19.19 -11.84 59.62
C SER A 6 -17.76 -12.18 59.23
N LYS A 7 -17.60 -13.19 58.39
CA LYS A 7 -16.43 -13.35 57.51
C LYS A 7 -16.68 -12.52 56.25
N VAL A 8 -15.97 -11.41 56.08
CA VAL A 8 -15.90 -10.74 54.78
C VAL A 8 -14.62 -11.19 54.10
N LEU A 9 -14.83 -11.94 53.02
CA LEU A 9 -13.85 -12.51 52.13
C LEU A 9 -13.24 -11.37 51.28
N ILE A 10 -11.91 -11.23 51.30
CA ILE A 10 -11.19 -10.35 50.36
C ILE A 10 -11.20 -11.07 49.00
N ALA A 11 -12.02 -10.59 48.07
CA ALA A 11 -11.97 -11.03 46.68
C ALA A 11 -10.82 -10.29 45.97
N ALA A 12 -9.72 -11.01 45.72
CA ALA A 12 -8.68 -10.57 44.81
C ALA A 12 -9.20 -10.68 43.37
N LEU A 13 -9.51 -9.54 42.74
CA LEU A 13 -9.78 -9.46 41.30
C LEU A 13 -8.44 -9.45 40.54
N LEU A 14 -7.98 -10.65 40.18
CA LEU A 14 -7.00 -10.85 39.12
C LEU A 14 -7.75 -10.78 37.78
N SER A 15 -7.56 -9.70 37.02
CA SER A 15 -7.94 -9.63 35.62
C SER A 15 -6.73 -9.33 34.73
N ASN A 16 -5.83 -10.32 34.64
CA ASN A 16 -5.01 -10.57 33.45
C ASN A 16 -5.84 -11.56 32.60
N THR A 17 -6.29 -11.35 31.37
CA THR A 17 -5.78 -10.68 30.15
C THR A 17 -6.93 -10.60 29.12
N PRO A 18 -6.86 -9.71 28.10
CA PRO A 18 -7.07 -10.18 26.71
C PRO A 18 -6.19 -9.42 25.68
N ILE A 19 -4.88 -9.35 25.89
CA ILE A 19 -3.99 -8.70 24.90
C ILE A 19 -3.76 -9.62 23.69
N ALA A 20 -3.73 -10.94 23.89
CA ALA A 20 -3.48 -11.91 22.81
C ALA A 20 -4.64 -12.02 21.80
N SER A 21 -5.90 -11.82 22.22
CA SER A 21 -7.06 -11.92 21.33
C SER A 21 -7.21 -10.69 20.43
N ALA A 22 -6.92 -9.49 20.95
CA ALA A 22 -7.00 -8.25 20.17
C ALA A 22 -6.00 -8.22 19.01
N ASN A 23 -4.76 -8.67 19.26
CA ASN A 23 -3.73 -8.77 18.22
C ASN A 23 -4.15 -9.73 17.10
N SER A 24 -4.74 -10.88 17.45
CA SER A 24 -5.22 -11.83 16.44
C SER A 24 -6.34 -11.27 15.55
N GLN A 25 -7.22 -10.45 16.11
CA GLN A 25 -8.30 -9.81 15.36
C GLN A 25 -7.78 -8.70 14.45
N ASP A 26 -6.84 -7.88 14.93
CA ASP A 26 -6.21 -6.84 14.13
C ASP A 26 -5.39 -7.43 12.99
N GLU A 27 -4.60 -8.48 13.23
CA GLU A 27 -3.85 -9.20 12.19
C GLU A 27 -4.77 -9.77 11.10
N GLN A 28 -5.89 -10.38 11.49
CA GLN A 28 -6.90 -10.87 10.54
C GLN A 28 -7.53 -9.73 9.74
N ALA A 29 -7.84 -8.60 10.39
CA ALA A 29 -8.42 -7.43 9.73
C ALA A 29 -7.46 -6.81 8.72
N LEU A 30 -6.16 -6.72 9.06
CA LEU A 30 -5.12 -6.24 8.16
C LEU A 30 -4.99 -7.14 6.93
N MET A 31 -4.92 -8.46 7.11
CA MET A 31 -4.83 -9.40 5.99
C MET A 31 -6.09 -9.41 5.13
N ALA A 32 -7.27 -9.30 5.74
CA ALA A 32 -8.53 -9.15 5.01
C ALA A 32 -8.53 -7.86 4.16
N LYS A 33 -7.90 -6.79 4.65
CA LYS A 33 -7.75 -5.54 3.91
C LYS A 33 -6.84 -5.71 2.68
N VAL A 34 -5.69 -6.37 2.84
CA VAL A 34 -4.78 -6.69 1.72
C VAL A 34 -5.48 -7.54 0.66
N GLN A 35 -6.11 -8.65 1.08
CA GLN A 35 -6.80 -9.55 0.16
C GLN A 35 -7.99 -8.86 -0.54
N GLY A 36 -8.73 -8.03 0.19
CA GLY A 36 -9.81 -7.21 -0.36
C GLY A 36 -9.32 -6.23 -1.41
N PHE A 37 -8.22 -5.50 -1.13
CA PHE A 37 -7.59 -4.61 -2.09
C PHE A 37 -7.20 -5.35 -3.37
N TYR A 38 -6.51 -6.48 -3.27
CA TYR A 38 -6.17 -7.27 -4.46
C TYR A 38 -7.40 -7.86 -5.17
N GLY A 39 -8.46 -8.21 -4.43
CA GLY A 39 -9.74 -8.59 -5.02
C GLY A 39 -10.40 -7.45 -5.81
N TRP A 40 -10.22 -6.20 -5.37
CA TRP A 40 -10.64 -5.01 -6.12
C TRP A 40 -9.75 -4.77 -7.35
N VAL A 41 -8.43 -4.95 -7.23
CA VAL A 41 -7.48 -4.87 -8.35
C VAL A 41 -7.83 -5.87 -9.44
N LEU A 42 -8.20 -7.10 -9.09
CA LEU A 42 -8.64 -8.11 -10.07
C LEU A 42 -9.79 -7.61 -10.97
N LYS A 43 -10.68 -6.76 -10.44
CA LYS A 43 -11.84 -6.23 -11.16
C LYS A 43 -11.55 -4.91 -11.88
N ASN A 44 -10.73 -4.05 -11.29
CA ASN A 44 -10.57 -2.66 -11.72
C ASN A 44 -9.17 -2.31 -12.23
N GLY A 45 -8.17 -3.18 -11.99
CA GLY A 45 -6.75 -2.92 -12.16
C GLY A 45 -6.41 -2.41 -13.54
N LYS A 46 -6.88 -3.08 -14.60
CA LYS A 46 -6.64 -2.65 -16.00
C LYS A 46 -7.10 -1.20 -16.26
N GLN A 47 -8.29 -0.83 -15.80
CA GLN A 47 -8.81 0.53 -15.99
C GLN A 47 -8.01 1.55 -15.15
N VAL A 48 -7.61 1.16 -13.95
CA VAL A 48 -6.89 2.04 -13.02
C VAL A 48 -5.45 2.26 -13.47
N SER A 49 -4.73 1.22 -13.91
CA SER A 49 -3.37 1.32 -14.45
C SER A 49 -3.31 2.23 -15.68
N ALA A 50 -4.36 2.27 -16.51
CA ALA A 50 -4.42 3.19 -17.65
C ALA A 50 -4.46 4.69 -17.26
N LEU A 51 -4.76 4.99 -15.99
CA LEU A 51 -4.76 6.35 -15.45
C LEU A 51 -3.44 6.73 -14.76
N GLN A 52 -2.52 5.77 -14.60
CA GLN A 52 -1.23 6.00 -13.96
C GLN A 52 -0.46 7.12 -14.68
N PRO A 53 0.23 8.01 -13.94
CA PRO A 53 1.22 8.90 -14.55
C PRO A 53 2.28 8.12 -15.35
N GLN A 54 2.59 8.62 -16.54
CA GLN A 54 3.47 7.95 -17.50
C GLN A 54 4.56 8.90 -18.01
N ILE A 55 5.73 8.33 -18.28
CA ILE A 55 6.80 9.03 -18.99
C ILE A 55 6.37 9.21 -20.45
N LYS A 56 6.51 10.41 -20.99
CA LYS A 56 6.16 10.75 -22.36
C LYS A 56 7.23 11.57 -23.04
N ASP A 57 7.36 11.35 -24.34
CA ASP A 57 8.15 12.21 -25.21
C ASP A 57 7.56 13.61 -25.26
N ILE A 58 8.44 14.61 -25.30
CA ILE A 58 8.06 15.98 -25.61
C ILE A 58 8.17 16.17 -27.12
N ALA A 59 7.02 16.36 -27.78
CA ALA A 59 6.93 16.54 -29.22
C ALA A 59 7.92 17.60 -29.75
N GLY A 60 8.67 17.25 -30.80
CA GLY A 60 9.68 18.12 -31.38
C GLY A 60 11.01 18.17 -30.62
N SER A 61 11.23 17.30 -29.63
CA SER A 61 12.48 17.23 -28.87
C SER A 61 12.90 15.78 -28.59
N LYS A 62 14.15 15.59 -28.12
CA LYS A 62 14.64 14.31 -27.57
C LYS A 62 14.40 14.18 -26.05
N LYS A 63 13.59 15.07 -25.47
CA LYS A 63 13.36 15.16 -24.02
C LYS A 63 12.11 14.38 -23.63
N PHE A 64 12.06 14.02 -22.36
CA PHE A 64 10.94 13.31 -21.75
C PHE A 64 10.34 14.14 -20.61
N GLN A 65 9.09 13.86 -20.28
CA GLN A 65 8.42 14.40 -19.10
C GLN A 65 7.54 13.33 -18.44
N LEU A 66 7.28 13.50 -17.15
CA LEU A 66 6.26 12.72 -16.45
C LEU A 66 4.89 13.40 -16.59
N ASP A 67 3.97 12.76 -17.32
CA ASP A 67 2.58 13.22 -17.49
C ASP A 67 1.75 12.86 -16.26
N THR A 68 1.55 13.83 -15.37
CA THR A 68 0.77 13.67 -14.13
C THR A 68 -0.69 14.12 -14.26
N LYS A 69 -1.19 14.41 -15.47
CA LYS A 69 -2.54 15.01 -15.65
C LYS A 69 -3.68 14.19 -15.03
N ASN A 70 -3.52 12.87 -14.97
CA ASN A 70 -4.51 11.95 -14.46
C ASN A 70 -4.32 11.60 -12.98
N LEU A 71 -3.31 12.15 -12.29
CA LEU A 71 -2.96 11.76 -10.92
C LEU A 71 -4.12 11.88 -9.93
N LYS A 72 -4.92 12.96 -10.05
CA LYS A 72 -6.13 13.15 -9.22
C LYS A 72 -7.19 12.07 -9.48
N THR A 73 -7.42 11.73 -10.75
CA THR A 73 -8.38 10.68 -11.12
C THR A 73 -7.87 9.30 -10.70
N PHE A 74 -6.57 9.05 -10.88
CA PHE A 74 -5.90 7.82 -10.48
C PHE A 74 -6.00 7.59 -8.97
N SER A 75 -5.54 8.55 -8.16
CA SER A 75 -5.69 8.51 -6.69
C SER A 75 -7.15 8.38 -6.25
N GLY A 76 -8.07 9.08 -6.93
CA GLY A 76 -9.51 8.96 -6.70
C GLY A 76 -10.05 7.53 -6.86
N LYS A 77 -9.49 6.71 -7.76
CA LYS A 77 -9.89 5.30 -7.89
C LYS A 77 -9.47 4.45 -6.69
N PHE A 78 -8.29 4.69 -6.13
CA PHE A 78 -7.88 4.04 -4.88
C PHE A 78 -8.77 4.47 -3.73
N MET A 79 -9.11 5.75 -3.61
CA MET A 79 -10.00 6.23 -2.56
C MET A 79 -11.40 5.64 -2.66
N ALA A 80 -11.97 5.59 -3.89
CA ALA A 80 -13.27 5.00 -4.14
C ALA A 80 -13.33 3.47 -3.87
N SER A 81 -12.19 2.80 -3.76
CA SER A 81 -12.13 1.37 -3.39
C SER A 81 -12.51 1.11 -1.93
N GLY A 82 -12.39 2.12 -1.06
CA GLY A 82 -12.65 2.00 0.38
C GLY A 82 -11.56 1.29 1.19
N TYR A 83 -10.42 0.93 0.56
CA TYR A 83 -9.30 0.26 1.22
C TYR A 83 -8.26 1.23 1.80
N PHE A 84 -8.24 2.48 1.31
CA PHE A 84 -7.14 3.42 1.54
C PHE A 84 -7.50 4.51 2.56
N ALA A 85 -6.47 4.96 3.27
CA ALA A 85 -6.57 6.04 4.22
C ALA A 85 -6.70 7.41 3.51
N PRO A 86 -7.33 8.42 4.15
CA PRO A 86 -7.55 9.73 3.53
C PRO A 86 -6.29 10.45 3.03
N ASP A 87 -5.13 10.14 3.60
CA ASP A 87 -3.81 10.70 3.27
C ASP A 87 -3.09 9.98 2.13
N PHE A 88 -3.58 8.82 1.68
CA PHE A 88 -2.96 8.05 0.60
C PHE A 88 -2.77 8.83 -0.72
N PRO A 89 -3.69 9.73 -1.16
CA PRO A 89 -3.44 10.56 -2.34
C PRO A 89 -2.16 11.40 -2.23
N ALA A 90 -1.81 11.87 -1.04
CA ALA A 90 -0.58 12.61 -0.81
C ALA A 90 0.67 11.70 -0.95
N ALA A 91 0.58 10.41 -0.61
CA ALA A 91 1.66 9.45 -0.85
C ALA A 91 1.93 9.27 -2.35
N LEU A 92 0.87 9.17 -3.17
CA LEU A 92 0.99 9.14 -4.62
C LEU A 92 1.61 10.45 -5.17
N GLU A 93 1.16 11.60 -4.68
CA GLU A 93 1.71 12.91 -5.07
C GLU A 93 3.19 13.04 -4.71
N ARG A 94 3.63 12.59 -3.53
CA ARG A 94 5.05 12.56 -3.16
C ARG A 94 5.87 11.71 -4.11
N TYR A 95 5.41 10.48 -4.40
CA TYR A 95 6.10 9.56 -5.29
C TYR A 95 6.31 10.14 -6.69
N TYR A 96 5.22 10.56 -7.36
CA TYR A 96 5.34 11.12 -8.71
C TYR A 96 5.98 12.52 -8.72
N GLY A 97 5.79 13.31 -7.67
CA GLY A 97 6.38 14.63 -7.52
C GLY A 97 7.91 14.60 -7.49
N LYS A 98 8.51 13.63 -6.77
CA LYS A 98 9.96 13.38 -6.78
C LYS A 98 10.48 13.20 -8.21
N TYR A 99 9.84 12.36 -8.99
CA TYR A 99 10.24 12.08 -10.37
C TYR A 99 10.02 13.26 -11.31
N GLN A 100 8.92 13.99 -11.15
CA GLN A 100 8.69 15.18 -11.93
C GLN A 100 9.78 16.24 -11.68
N GLN A 101 10.24 16.41 -10.44
CA GLN A 101 11.35 17.31 -10.11
C GLN A 101 12.67 16.79 -10.69
N GLN A 102 12.96 15.50 -10.53
CA GLN A 102 14.16 14.87 -11.10
C GLN A 102 14.23 15.05 -12.62
N PHE A 103 13.12 14.82 -13.34
CA PHE A 103 13.13 14.89 -14.80
C PHE A 103 13.25 16.33 -15.31
N LYS A 104 12.71 17.30 -14.56
CA LYS A 104 12.88 18.73 -14.85
C LYS A 104 14.31 19.21 -14.61
N ALA A 105 15.05 18.54 -13.73
CA ALA A 105 16.44 18.90 -13.41
C ALA A 105 17.45 18.36 -14.43
N TYR A 106 17.06 17.42 -15.30
CA TYR A 106 17.96 16.91 -16.34
C TYR A 106 18.39 18.00 -17.31
N THR A 107 19.68 18.04 -17.55
CA THR A 107 20.33 18.90 -18.53
C THR A 107 20.19 18.33 -19.94
N ASP A 108 20.40 19.19 -20.95
CA ASP A 108 20.42 18.77 -22.35
C ASP A 108 21.50 17.72 -22.64
N ALA A 109 22.63 17.78 -21.92
CA ALA A 109 23.71 16.80 -22.03
C ALA A 109 23.28 15.43 -21.51
N GLU A 110 22.54 15.38 -20.40
CA GLU A 110 22.00 14.13 -19.85
C GLU A 110 20.96 13.52 -20.78
N PHE A 111 20.04 14.32 -21.34
CA PHE A 111 19.09 13.82 -22.35
C PHE A 111 19.80 13.32 -23.61
N ALA A 112 20.85 14.02 -24.07
CA ALA A 112 21.65 13.58 -25.21
C ALA A 112 22.37 12.27 -24.92
N GLN A 113 22.86 12.06 -23.69
CA GLN A 113 23.49 10.80 -23.30
C GLN A 113 22.47 9.66 -23.22
N MET A 114 21.32 9.87 -22.59
CA MET A 114 20.23 8.87 -22.56
C MET A 114 19.80 8.44 -23.97
N ALA A 115 19.69 9.41 -24.90
CA ALA A 115 19.38 9.12 -26.28
C ALA A 115 20.47 8.31 -27.01
N LYS A 116 21.76 8.53 -26.70
CA LYS A 116 22.87 7.72 -27.23
C LYS A 116 22.85 6.30 -26.67
N ASP A 117 22.50 6.16 -25.40
CA ASP A 117 22.38 4.88 -24.70
C ASP A 117 21.12 4.09 -25.13
N GLY A 118 20.20 4.72 -25.87
CA GLY A 118 18.93 4.10 -26.27
C GLY A 118 17.95 3.91 -25.12
N ARG A 119 18.01 4.75 -24.07
CA ARG A 119 17.17 4.66 -22.87
C ARG A 119 16.45 5.96 -22.56
N GLY A 120 15.38 5.86 -21.78
CA GLY A 120 14.68 7.00 -21.17
C GLY A 120 15.07 7.21 -19.70
N PRO A 121 14.51 8.25 -19.05
CA PRO A 121 14.56 8.34 -17.60
C PRO A 121 13.73 7.21 -16.98
N LEU A 122 14.15 6.69 -15.83
CA LEU A 122 13.51 5.52 -15.21
C LEU A 122 12.75 5.87 -13.94
N MET A 123 11.65 5.15 -13.70
CA MET A 123 10.94 5.13 -12.41
C MET A 123 10.99 3.75 -11.77
N GLU A 124 10.91 3.68 -10.44
CA GLU A 124 10.91 2.42 -9.68
C GLU A 124 9.81 1.45 -10.13
N THR A 125 8.71 1.96 -10.71
CA THR A 125 7.56 1.16 -11.17
C THR A 125 7.48 0.98 -12.69
N GLU A 126 8.49 1.36 -13.47
CA GLU A 126 8.37 1.36 -14.95
C GLU A 126 8.19 -0.05 -15.53
N ASP A 127 8.88 -1.04 -14.96
CA ASP A 127 8.80 -2.45 -15.38
C ASP A 127 8.07 -3.34 -14.37
N MET A 128 7.22 -2.76 -13.53
CA MET A 128 6.57 -3.47 -12.44
C MET A 128 5.06 -3.20 -12.44
N ASP A 129 4.29 -4.22 -12.06
CA ASP A 129 2.88 -4.02 -11.73
C ASP A 129 2.74 -3.00 -10.60
N ILE A 130 1.89 -2.01 -10.77
CA ILE A 130 1.75 -0.93 -9.79
C ILE A 130 1.03 -1.32 -8.50
N PHE A 131 0.37 -2.46 -8.43
CA PHE A 131 -0.39 -2.89 -7.27
C PHE A 131 0.38 -3.91 -6.44
N PHE A 132 1.18 -4.77 -7.07
CA PHE A 132 2.04 -5.75 -6.42
C PHE A 132 3.51 -5.33 -6.36
N CYS A 133 3.93 -4.43 -7.24
CA CYS A 133 5.32 -4.01 -7.41
C CYS A 133 6.19 -5.23 -7.67
N ALA A 134 5.84 -5.95 -8.74
CA ALA A 134 6.57 -7.12 -9.21
C ALA A 134 6.54 -7.16 -10.74
N GLN A 135 7.57 -7.74 -11.36
CA GLN A 135 7.72 -7.82 -12.81
C GLN A 135 6.76 -8.81 -13.47
N GLU A 136 6.38 -9.87 -12.76
CA GLU A 136 5.47 -10.91 -13.26
C GLU A 136 4.29 -11.08 -12.30
N TYR A 137 3.08 -11.00 -12.83
CA TYR A 137 1.88 -11.13 -12.04
C TYR A 137 0.77 -11.84 -12.81
N GLU A 138 0.18 -12.84 -12.16
CA GLU A 138 -1.07 -13.43 -12.62
C GLU A 138 -2.18 -13.10 -11.62
N TYR A 139 -3.00 -12.09 -11.95
CA TYR A 139 -4.19 -11.77 -11.17
C TYR A 139 -5.26 -12.83 -11.39
N LYS A 140 -5.25 -13.86 -10.56
CA LYS A 140 -6.35 -14.82 -10.40
C LYS A 140 -6.80 -14.86 -8.95
N SER A 141 -8.09 -15.09 -8.72
CA SER A 141 -8.65 -15.24 -7.37
C SER A 141 -7.92 -16.30 -6.54
N SER A 142 -7.46 -17.38 -7.16
CA SER A 142 -6.68 -18.44 -6.52
C SER A 142 -5.28 -17.98 -6.09
N PHE A 143 -4.66 -17.06 -6.82
CA PHE A 143 -3.38 -16.45 -6.48
C PHE A 143 -3.53 -15.56 -5.24
N ILE A 144 -4.53 -14.68 -5.24
CA ILE A 144 -4.80 -13.74 -4.14
C ILE A 144 -5.06 -14.47 -2.82
N LYS A 145 -5.85 -15.57 -2.85
CA LYS A 145 -6.14 -16.39 -1.67
C LYS A 145 -4.90 -17.06 -1.07
N LYS A 146 -3.83 -17.21 -1.84
CA LYS A 146 -2.57 -17.84 -1.40
C LYS A 146 -1.53 -16.82 -0.91
N ILE A 147 -1.82 -15.52 -0.97
CA ILE A 147 -0.98 -14.48 -0.36
C ILE A 147 -1.01 -14.65 1.16
N LYS A 148 0.18 -14.63 1.78
CA LYS A 148 0.34 -14.81 3.22
C LYS A 148 1.07 -13.62 3.83
N ALA A 149 0.81 -13.34 5.11
CA ALA A 149 1.69 -12.48 5.88
C ALA A 149 3.02 -13.21 6.13
N LYS A 150 4.13 -12.56 5.80
CA LYS A 150 5.47 -12.93 6.25
C LYS A 150 5.76 -12.30 7.61
N ALA A 151 5.37 -11.04 7.79
CA ALA A 151 5.54 -10.31 9.03
C ALA A 151 4.38 -9.33 9.24
N ILE A 152 3.94 -9.20 10.49
CA ILE A 152 2.99 -8.17 10.92
C ILE A 152 3.59 -7.46 12.13
N LYS A 153 3.56 -6.14 12.13
CA LYS A 153 3.94 -5.30 13.27
C LYS A 153 2.77 -4.38 13.60
N LEU A 154 2.36 -4.38 14.86
CA LEU A 154 1.29 -3.54 15.40
C LEU A 154 1.90 -2.50 16.34
N GLU A 155 1.57 -1.23 16.13
CA GLU A 155 2.08 -0.09 16.87
C GLU A 155 0.92 0.87 17.18
N GLY A 156 0.04 0.46 18.10
CA GLY A 156 -1.17 1.21 18.45
C GLY A 156 -2.12 1.35 17.26
N ASP A 157 -2.29 2.57 16.77
CA ASP A 157 -3.12 2.88 15.60
C ASP A 157 -2.37 2.77 14.26
N LYS A 158 -1.14 2.23 14.27
CA LYS A 158 -0.35 1.96 13.06
C LYS A 158 -0.02 0.49 12.95
N ALA A 159 0.16 0.01 11.73
CA ALA A 159 0.67 -1.32 11.48
C ALA A 159 1.48 -1.40 10.19
N SER A 160 2.36 -2.39 10.11
CA SER A 160 2.99 -2.79 8.84
C SER A 160 2.78 -4.28 8.61
N VAL A 161 2.43 -4.64 7.38
CA VAL A 161 2.33 -6.03 6.94
C VAL A 161 3.24 -6.23 5.74
N THR A 162 4.19 -7.14 5.85
CA THR A 162 4.90 -7.68 4.69
C THR A 162 4.16 -8.92 4.24
N VAL A 163 3.57 -8.89 3.05
CA VAL A 163 2.95 -10.06 2.43
C VAL A 163 3.91 -10.73 1.44
N VAL A 164 3.76 -12.04 1.30
CA VAL A 164 4.46 -12.87 0.31
C VAL A 164 3.43 -13.47 -0.64
N SER A 165 3.69 -13.31 -1.94
CA SER A 165 2.92 -13.95 -3.01
C SER A 165 3.29 -15.43 -3.16
N PRO A 166 2.47 -16.24 -3.85
CA PRO A 166 2.83 -17.61 -4.23
C PRO A 166 4.19 -17.73 -4.95
N TYR A 167 4.58 -16.69 -5.68
CA TYR A 167 5.86 -16.61 -6.41
C TYR A 167 7.00 -16.03 -5.55
N GLN A 168 6.82 -15.94 -4.23
CA GLN A 168 7.81 -15.42 -3.27
C GLN A 168 8.11 -13.92 -3.40
N TRP A 169 7.31 -13.16 -4.14
CA TRP A 169 7.42 -11.70 -4.17
C TRP A 169 6.90 -11.09 -2.88
N GLU A 170 7.67 -10.18 -2.30
CA GLU A 170 7.32 -9.47 -1.07
C GLU A 170 6.75 -8.09 -1.38
N ALA A 171 5.66 -7.73 -0.72
CA ALA A 171 5.10 -6.38 -0.76
C ALA A 171 4.82 -5.91 0.65
N GLU A 172 5.36 -4.74 1.01
CA GLU A 172 5.05 -4.11 2.29
C GLU A 172 3.84 -3.18 2.16
N PHE A 173 2.93 -3.31 3.12
CA PHE A 173 1.80 -2.43 3.33
C PHE A 173 1.96 -1.71 4.67
N LYS A 174 1.71 -0.40 4.68
CA LYS A 174 1.55 0.42 5.88
C LYS A 174 0.07 0.69 6.11
N PHE A 175 -0.36 0.60 7.35
CA PHE A 175 -1.73 0.82 7.76
C PHE A 175 -1.84 1.85 8.87
N VAL A 176 -2.99 2.51 8.88
CA VAL A 176 -3.44 3.36 9.98
C VAL A 176 -4.87 2.96 10.37
N LYS A 177 -5.16 2.99 11.66
CA LYS A 177 -6.50 2.75 12.21
C LYS A 177 -7.26 4.08 12.26
N VAL A 178 -8.37 4.16 11.53
CA VAL A 178 -9.26 5.34 11.50
C VAL A 178 -10.66 4.86 11.85
N ASP A 179 -11.25 5.42 12.91
CA ASP A 179 -12.56 5.02 13.43
C ASP A 179 -12.70 3.50 13.61
N GLN A 180 -11.72 2.88 14.27
CA GLN A 180 -11.63 1.43 14.50
C GLN A 180 -11.48 0.57 13.24
N ARG A 181 -11.21 1.17 12.06
CA ARG A 181 -10.97 0.45 10.81
C ARG A 181 -9.53 0.63 10.35
N TRP A 182 -8.86 -0.48 10.08
CA TRP A 182 -7.56 -0.45 9.40
C TRP A 182 -7.74 -0.03 7.94
N LEU A 183 -6.94 0.93 7.50
CA LEU A 183 -6.89 1.44 6.13
C LEU A 183 -5.44 1.45 5.64
N ILE A 184 -5.23 1.20 4.36
CA ILE A 184 -3.91 1.22 3.72
C ILE A 184 -3.47 2.69 3.64
N ALA A 185 -2.43 3.04 4.38
CA ALA A 185 -1.78 4.36 4.34
C ALA A 185 -0.69 4.42 3.27
N GLY A 186 -0.13 3.27 2.89
CA GLY A 186 0.87 3.16 1.83
C GLY A 186 1.15 1.71 1.49
N TYR A 187 1.72 1.48 0.31
CA TYR A 187 2.20 0.16 -0.09
C TYR A 187 3.34 0.27 -1.10
N CYS A 188 4.29 -0.66 -1.04
CA CYS A 188 5.50 -0.65 -1.86
C CYS A 188 6.22 0.71 -1.90
N VAL A 189 6.22 1.38 -3.07
CA VAL A 189 6.84 2.66 -3.35
C VAL A 189 5.93 3.85 -3.02
N PHE A 190 4.63 3.63 -2.81
CA PHE A 190 3.66 4.66 -2.47
C PHE A 190 3.52 4.76 -0.94
N GLN A 191 4.43 5.49 -0.29
CA GLN A 191 4.46 5.66 1.17
C GLN A 191 4.49 7.14 1.61
#